data_AF-A0A4Q5QG01-F1
#
_entry.id   AF-A0A4Q5QG01-F1
#
_cell.length_a   1.000
_cell.length_b   1.000
_cell.length_c   1.000
_cell.angle_alpha   90.00
_cell.angle_beta   90.00
_cell.angle_gamma   90.00
#
_symmetry.space_group_name_H-M   'P 1'
#
loop_
_entity.id
_entity.type
_entity.pdbx_description
1 polymer ?
#
loop_
_entity_poly.entity_id
_entity_poly.type
_entity_poly.pdbx_seq_one_letter_code
_entity_poly.pdbx_strand_id
1 'polypeptide(L)'
;EPEAHARDKRFKAAAWRDNPIYDWTRQSYLLIADHMLRGVDALEGVEPKQKEALRFAAKGLVDAMSPSNFALTNPEVMEKAIETKGESLLKGLQNMLADLGKGQLTHTDPQAFEVGRNLAMTPGKVVKRTPLYELIQYSPTTESVLATPLVIFPPWINRFYILDLTPEKSFIRWCVDQGITVFMVSWRSADATMKDVIWDDYAMAQVEAIDTIRALLDVPAVHAIGYCVAGTTLAATLAVLAAREQADKVASATFFTAQVDFASAGELQHFINDDQLQIIAGLSQDGFLDGRYMALTFNLLRGRDLIWNYVTNNYLLGKDYAPFDLLHWNGDTTKLPAKWHQAYLTDLYRDNRLVDHGTMSIDGTPVDLRLVETPAYIQAGREDHIAPAE
;
A
#
# COMPACT_ATOMS: atom_id res chain seq x y z
N GLU A 1 28.15 -22.93 -7.42
CA GLU A 1 26.87 -22.45 -6.87
C GLU A 1 26.00 -21.89 -7.99
N PRO A 2 24.67 -22.07 -7.97
CA PRO A 2 23.78 -21.31 -8.85
C PRO A 2 23.97 -19.81 -8.60
N GLU A 3 23.96 -18.97 -9.63
CA GLU A 3 24.18 -17.51 -9.50
C GLU A 3 23.20 -16.83 -8.51
N ALA A 4 21.99 -17.37 -8.36
CA ALA A 4 20.99 -16.88 -7.41
C ALA A 4 21.42 -17.02 -5.94
N HIS A 5 22.17 -18.07 -5.60
CA HIS A 5 22.64 -18.32 -4.23
C HIS A 5 23.78 -17.38 -3.82
N ALA A 6 24.55 -16.90 -4.80
CA ALA A 6 25.67 -15.98 -4.58
C ALA A 6 25.23 -14.51 -4.35
N ARG A 7 23.95 -14.18 -4.62
CA ARG A 7 23.39 -12.81 -4.51
C ARG A 7 22.43 -12.60 -3.33
N ASP A 8 22.25 -13.60 -2.48
CA ASP A 8 21.36 -13.49 -1.31
C ASP A 8 21.93 -12.49 -0.30
N LYS A 9 21.24 -11.36 -0.13
CA LYS A 9 21.66 -10.25 0.74
C LYS A 9 21.74 -10.65 2.22
N ARG A 10 21.03 -11.72 2.64
CA ARG A 10 21.05 -12.23 4.02
C ARG A 10 22.42 -12.77 4.42
N PHE A 11 23.21 -13.23 3.45
CA PHE A 11 24.53 -13.83 3.67
C PHE A 11 25.68 -12.95 3.18
N LYS A 12 25.49 -11.63 3.17
CA LYS A 12 26.46 -10.67 2.63
C LYS A 12 27.78 -10.64 3.41
N ALA A 13 27.76 -10.81 4.73
CA ALA A 13 28.94 -10.71 5.57
C ALA A 13 29.96 -11.81 5.24
N ALA A 14 31.25 -11.46 5.29
CA ALA A 14 32.33 -12.38 4.94
C ALA A 14 32.36 -13.62 5.85
N ALA A 15 31.99 -13.47 7.13
CA ALA A 15 31.92 -14.56 8.09
C ALA A 15 31.01 -15.74 7.67
N TRP A 16 30.00 -15.51 6.83
CA TRP A 16 29.15 -16.56 6.27
C TRP A 16 29.87 -17.45 5.25
N ARG A 17 31.03 -17.03 4.73
CA ARG A 17 31.84 -17.72 3.73
C ARG A 17 33.19 -18.14 4.30
N ASP A 18 33.77 -17.33 5.18
CA ASP A 18 35.12 -17.53 5.69
C ASP A 18 35.17 -18.50 6.89
N ASN A 19 34.05 -18.69 7.60
CA ASN A 19 33.96 -19.63 8.71
C ASN A 19 33.30 -20.95 8.27
N PRO A 20 33.96 -22.11 8.44
CA PRO A 20 33.44 -23.40 7.98
C PRO A 20 32.07 -23.79 8.55
N ILE A 21 31.75 -23.41 9.79
CA ILE A 21 30.46 -23.74 10.44
C ILE A 21 29.33 -22.90 9.84
N TYR A 22 29.56 -21.60 9.68
CA TYR A 22 28.57 -20.68 9.11
C TYR A 22 28.36 -20.94 7.61
N ASP A 23 29.43 -21.27 6.86
CA ASP A 23 29.32 -21.65 5.45
C ASP A 23 28.55 -22.97 5.29
N TRP A 24 28.83 -23.98 6.12
CA TRP A 24 28.06 -25.24 6.11
C TRP A 24 26.58 -25.01 6.42
N THR A 25 26.27 -24.14 7.38
CA THR A 25 24.89 -23.79 7.75
C THR A 25 24.18 -23.05 6.62
N ARG A 26 24.85 -22.06 6.01
CA ARG A 26 24.35 -21.32 4.84
C ARG A 26 24.05 -22.27 3.67
N GLN A 27 24.99 -23.12 3.31
CA GLN A 27 24.83 -24.04 2.18
C GLN A 27 23.73 -25.09 2.43
N SER A 28 23.67 -25.63 3.65
CA SER A 28 22.63 -26.58 4.05
C SER A 28 21.24 -25.95 3.96
N TYR A 29 21.09 -24.72 4.45
CA TYR A 29 19.86 -23.95 4.34
C TYR A 29 19.46 -23.73 2.87
N LEU A 30 20.38 -23.23 2.04
CA LEU A 30 20.10 -22.94 0.63
C LEU A 30 19.70 -24.20 -0.15
N LEU A 31 20.31 -25.34 0.17
CA LEU A 31 19.96 -26.62 -0.44
C LEU A 31 18.54 -27.08 -0.04
N ILE A 32 18.21 -26.99 1.26
CA ILE A 32 16.87 -27.35 1.76
C ILE A 32 15.81 -26.41 1.18
N ALA A 33 16.10 -25.12 1.14
CA ALA A 33 15.24 -24.09 0.56
C ALA A 33 14.91 -24.36 -0.92
N ASP A 34 15.94 -24.59 -1.74
CA ASP A 34 15.78 -24.92 -3.16
C ASP A 34 15.02 -26.24 -3.34
N HIS A 35 15.29 -27.25 -2.52
CA HIS A 35 14.56 -28.52 -2.57
C HIS A 35 13.08 -28.38 -2.21
N MET A 36 12.74 -27.62 -1.17
CA MET A 36 11.35 -27.38 -0.78
C MET A 36 10.58 -26.64 -1.88
N LEU A 37 11.17 -25.59 -2.46
CA LEU A 37 10.54 -24.81 -3.52
C LEU A 37 10.34 -25.63 -4.80
N ARG A 38 11.37 -26.38 -5.23
CA ARG A 38 11.24 -27.31 -6.36
C ARG A 38 10.26 -28.43 -6.09
N GLY A 39 10.14 -28.87 -4.83
CA GLY A 39 9.15 -29.86 -4.40
C GLY A 39 7.73 -29.39 -4.68
N VAL A 40 7.43 -28.11 -4.40
CA VAL A 40 6.13 -27.51 -4.77
C VAL A 40 5.97 -27.48 -6.29
N ASP A 41 7.02 -27.11 -7.04
CA ASP A 41 6.98 -27.06 -8.50
C ASP A 41 6.79 -28.43 -9.16
N ALA A 42 7.23 -29.51 -8.51
CA ALA A 42 7.11 -30.88 -8.97
C ALA A 42 5.75 -31.52 -8.66
N LEU A 43 4.87 -30.87 -7.91
CA LEU A 43 3.52 -31.40 -7.64
C LEU A 43 2.71 -31.49 -8.94
N GLU A 44 2.28 -32.72 -9.26
CA GLU A 44 1.38 -33.04 -10.36
C GLU A 44 -0.07 -33.10 -9.87
N GLY A 45 -1.03 -32.77 -10.73
CA GLY A 45 -2.47 -32.85 -10.42
C GLY A 45 -3.00 -31.77 -9.46
N VAL A 46 -2.21 -30.72 -9.18
CA VAL A 46 -2.64 -29.56 -8.39
C VAL A 46 -3.00 -28.41 -9.33
N GLU A 47 -4.16 -27.80 -9.11
CA GLU A 47 -4.62 -26.65 -9.88
C GLU A 47 -3.63 -25.47 -9.80
N PRO A 48 -3.40 -24.70 -10.89
CA PRO A 48 -2.40 -23.63 -10.93
C PRO A 48 -2.49 -22.64 -9.77
N LYS A 49 -3.70 -22.15 -9.45
CA LYS A 49 -3.95 -21.19 -8.35
C LYS A 49 -3.59 -21.77 -6.98
N GLN A 50 -3.87 -23.06 -6.76
CA GLN A 50 -3.50 -23.74 -5.51
C GLN A 50 -1.99 -23.94 -5.42
N LYS A 51 -1.33 -24.27 -6.54
CA LYS A 51 0.12 -24.45 -6.61
C LYS A 51 0.87 -23.14 -6.32
N GLU A 52 0.37 -22.00 -6.82
CA GLU A 52 0.92 -20.69 -6.48
C GLU A 52 0.75 -20.34 -5.00
N ALA A 53 -0.42 -20.59 -4.41
CA ALA A 53 -0.64 -20.39 -2.99
C ALA A 53 0.31 -21.26 -2.13
N LEU A 54 0.53 -22.53 -2.53
CA LEU A 54 1.51 -23.42 -1.90
C LEU A 54 2.94 -22.90 -2.05
N ARG A 55 3.30 -22.38 -3.24
CA ARG A 55 4.62 -21.81 -3.49
C ARG A 55 4.85 -20.57 -2.62
N PHE A 56 3.86 -19.70 -2.51
CA PHE A 56 3.89 -18.53 -1.64
C PHE A 56 4.11 -18.93 -0.17
N ALA A 57 3.33 -19.90 0.33
CA ALA A 57 3.45 -20.41 1.69
C ALA A 57 4.80 -21.10 1.96
N ALA A 58 5.27 -21.97 1.06
CA ALA A 58 6.54 -22.68 1.18
C ALA A 58 7.73 -21.71 1.19
N LYS A 59 7.72 -20.70 0.31
CA LYS A 59 8.71 -19.61 0.33
C LYS A 59 8.69 -18.93 1.71
N GLY A 60 7.51 -18.72 2.29
CA GLY A 60 7.35 -18.03 3.58
C GLY A 60 8.01 -18.79 4.72
N LEU A 61 7.80 -20.11 4.74
CA LEU A 61 8.47 -21.01 5.68
C LEU A 61 9.99 -21.00 5.49
N VAL A 62 10.45 -21.11 4.24
CA VAL A 62 11.88 -21.07 3.90
C VAL A 62 12.52 -19.77 4.39
N ASP A 63 11.89 -18.63 4.19
CA ASP A 63 12.43 -17.35 4.64
C ASP A 63 12.43 -17.25 6.17
N ALA A 64 11.39 -17.73 6.85
CA ALA A 64 11.31 -17.74 8.31
C ALA A 64 12.37 -18.63 8.96
N MET A 65 12.72 -19.74 8.33
CA MET A 65 13.73 -20.67 8.80
C MET A 65 15.17 -20.26 8.47
N SER A 66 15.38 -19.08 7.86
CA SER A 66 16.73 -18.63 7.51
C SER A 66 17.62 -18.53 8.77
N PRO A 67 18.85 -19.09 8.74
CA PRO A 67 19.77 -19.02 9.88
C PRO A 67 20.21 -17.58 10.18
N SER A 68 20.03 -16.63 9.26
CA SER A 68 20.25 -15.21 9.51
C SER A 68 19.28 -14.61 10.52
N ASN A 69 18.12 -15.24 10.75
CA ASN A 69 17.04 -14.68 11.57
C ASN A 69 17.14 -15.07 13.05
N PHE A 70 18.16 -15.85 13.45
CA PHE A 70 18.32 -16.31 14.83
C PHE A 70 19.67 -15.87 15.38
N ALA A 71 19.68 -15.40 16.64
CA ALA A 71 20.88 -14.85 17.27
C ALA A 71 22.06 -15.82 17.27
N LEU A 72 21.81 -17.09 17.63
CA LEU A 72 22.87 -18.10 17.80
C LEU A 72 23.51 -18.55 16.49
N THR A 73 22.79 -18.45 15.38
CA THR A 73 23.27 -18.90 14.06
C THR A 73 23.74 -17.75 13.18
N ASN A 74 23.58 -16.49 13.62
CA ASN A 74 23.98 -15.32 12.88
C ASN A 74 25.36 -14.80 13.38
N PRO A 75 26.42 -14.84 12.56
CA PRO A 75 27.76 -14.44 12.95
C PRO A 75 27.85 -12.95 13.34
N GLU A 76 27.17 -12.06 12.60
CA GLU A 76 27.18 -10.62 12.87
C GLU A 76 26.51 -10.31 14.23
N VAL A 77 25.45 -11.06 14.57
CA VAL A 77 24.76 -10.90 15.85
C VAL A 77 25.62 -11.39 17.00
N MET A 78 26.25 -12.55 16.86
CA MET A 78 27.13 -13.11 17.89
C MET A 78 28.36 -12.22 18.13
N GLU A 79 28.99 -11.75 17.05
CA GLU A 79 30.10 -10.79 17.13
C GLU A 79 29.65 -9.52 17.86
N LYS A 80 28.50 -8.95 17.49
CA LYS A 80 27.98 -7.74 18.13
C LYS A 80 27.63 -7.94 19.60
N ALA A 81 27.06 -9.09 19.95
CA ALA A 81 26.74 -9.44 21.32
C ALA A 81 28.02 -9.55 22.17
N ILE A 82 29.11 -10.10 21.61
CA ILE A 82 30.41 -10.18 22.30
C ILE A 82 31.00 -8.78 22.47
N GLU A 83 31.05 -7.98 21.40
CA GLU A 83 31.55 -6.60 21.44
C GLU A 83 30.84 -5.73 22.49
N THR A 84 29.51 -5.84 22.56
CA THR A 84 28.67 -5.04 23.46
C THR A 84 28.42 -5.70 24.81
N LYS A 85 29.08 -6.84 25.10
CA LYS A 85 28.85 -7.64 26.32
C LYS A 85 27.37 -7.96 26.56
N GLY A 86 26.60 -8.17 25.49
CA GLY A 86 25.18 -8.52 25.50
C GLY A 86 24.21 -7.34 25.52
N GLU A 87 24.69 -6.10 25.58
CA GLU A 87 23.82 -4.91 25.58
C GLU A 87 22.98 -4.80 24.29
N SER A 88 23.51 -5.19 23.13
CA SER A 88 22.77 -5.21 21.87
C SER A 88 21.53 -6.11 21.92
N LEU A 89 21.65 -7.28 22.56
CA LEU A 89 20.54 -8.23 22.71
C LEU A 89 19.49 -7.72 23.69
N LEU A 90 19.90 -7.06 24.78
CA LEU A 90 18.98 -6.44 25.73
C LEU A 90 18.18 -5.32 25.08
N LYS A 91 18.84 -4.44 24.33
CA LYS A 91 18.19 -3.37 23.56
C LYS A 91 17.24 -3.95 22.50
N GLY A 92 17.67 -5.00 21.81
CA GLY A 92 16.83 -5.70 20.84
C GLY A 92 15.59 -6.36 21.45
N LEU A 93 15.70 -6.94 22.64
CA LEU A 93 14.56 -7.48 23.37
C LEU A 93 13.58 -6.37 23.80
N GLN A 94 14.08 -5.23 24.25
CA GLN A 94 13.23 -4.07 24.57
C GLN A 94 12.44 -3.58 23.35
N ASN A 95 13.08 -3.51 22.19
CA ASN A 95 12.43 -3.17 20.92
C ASN A 95 11.30 -4.17 20.58
N MET A 96 11.58 -5.47 20.69
CA MET A 96 10.60 -6.53 20.42
C MET A 96 9.39 -6.45 21.37
N LEU A 97 9.63 -6.27 22.67
CA LEU A 97 8.56 -6.15 23.67
C LEU A 97 7.71 -4.90 23.45
N ALA A 98 8.31 -3.78 23.07
CA ALA A 98 7.59 -2.55 22.75
C ALA A 98 6.67 -2.73 21.53
N ASP A 99 7.14 -3.41 20.49
CA ASP A 99 6.34 -3.68 19.28
C ASP A 99 5.22 -4.69 19.53
N LEU A 100 5.48 -5.73 20.33
CA LEU A 100 4.44 -6.66 20.80
C LEU A 100 3.33 -5.92 21.58
N GLY A 101 3.71 -4.97 22.43
CA GLY A 101 2.75 -4.13 23.17
C GLY A 101 1.88 -3.25 22.26
N LYS A 102 2.41 -2.80 21.11
CA LYS A 102 1.67 -2.01 20.11
C LYS A 102 0.80 -2.87 19.18
N GLY A 103 1.10 -4.17 19.07
CA GLY A 103 0.49 -5.07 18.11
C GLY A 103 0.89 -4.80 16.65
N GLN A 104 1.99 -4.07 16.43
CA GLN A 104 2.53 -3.79 15.10
C GLN A 104 4.06 -3.59 15.16
N LEU A 105 4.75 -3.96 14.08
CA LEU A 105 6.21 -3.77 13.93
C LEU A 105 6.55 -2.29 13.75
N THR A 106 7.56 -1.80 14.46
CA THR A 106 8.09 -0.44 14.24
C THR A 106 9.15 -0.50 13.14
N HIS A 107 8.93 0.23 12.05
CA HIS A 107 9.84 0.25 10.90
C HIS A 107 10.72 1.50 10.81
N THR A 108 10.37 2.56 11.54
CA THR A 108 11.08 3.84 11.56
C THR A 108 10.90 4.46 12.94
N ASP A 109 11.79 5.39 13.31
CA ASP A 109 11.63 6.18 14.53
C ASP A 109 10.29 6.94 14.48
N PRO A 110 9.35 6.67 15.42
CA PRO A 110 8.05 7.32 15.45
C PRO A 110 8.13 8.80 15.84
N GLN A 111 9.22 9.27 16.45
CA GLN A 111 9.40 10.67 16.83
C GLN A 111 10.11 11.50 15.76
N ALA A 112 10.64 10.86 14.71
CA ALA A 112 11.38 11.54 13.66
C ALA A 112 10.47 12.38 12.74
N PHE A 113 9.18 12.04 12.64
CA PHE A 113 8.26 12.67 11.70
C PHE A 113 6.97 13.16 12.38
N GLU A 114 6.53 14.34 11.97
CA GLU A 114 5.34 15.05 12.42
C GLU A 114 4.66 15.67 11.18
N VAL A 115 3.48 15.17 10.86
CA VAL A 115 2.66 15.64 9.72
C VAL A 115 2.29 17.11 9.94
N GLY A 116 2.52 17.93 8.92
CA GLY A 116 2.35 19.38 8.95
C GLY A 116 3.59 20.16 9.43
N ARG A 117 4.63 19.48 9.96
CA ARG A 117 5.86 20.13 10.43
C ARG A 117 7.13 19.70 9.71
N ASN A 118 7.26 18.42 9.37
CA ASN A 118 8.38 17.91 8.55
C ASN A 118 7.96 16.86 7.51
N LEU A 119 6.68 16.47 7.50
CA LEU A 119 5.99 15.79 6.40
C LEU A 119 4.75 16.61 6.01
N ALA A 120 4.25 16.45 4.78
CA ALA A 120 3.03 17.13 4.30
C ALA A 120 3.06 18.65 4.52
N MET A 121 4.21 19.25 4.22
CA MET A 121 4.50 20.65 4.53
C MET A 121 4.10 21.62 3.41
N THR A 122 3.62 21.13 2.27
CA THR A 122 3.29 22.02 1.16
C THR A 122 2.19 22.99 1.59
N PRO A 123 2.42 24.31 1.58
CA PRO A 123 1.47 25.26 2.13
C PRO A 123 0.11 25.16 1.45
N GLY A 124 -0.96 25.01 2.22
CA GLY A 124 -2.32 24.86 1.71
C GLY A 124 -3.37 25.16 2.75
N LYS A 125 -4.64 25.17 2.34
CA LYS A 125 -5.80 25.41 3.21
C LYS A 125 -6.91 24.43 2.89
N VAL A 126 -7.61 23.97 3.91
CA VAL A 126 -8.88 23.25 3.73
C VAL A 126 -9.92 24.27 3.26
N VAL A 127 -10.44 24.07 2.05
CA VAL A 127 -11.45 24.94 1.42
C VAL A 127 -12.85 24.37 1.54
N LYS A 128 -12.99 23.06 1.80
CA LYS A 128 -14.26 22.39 2.08
C LYS A 128 -14.05 21.22 3.02
N ARG A 129 -15.01 20.98 3.92
CA ARG A 129 -15.05 19.81 4.79
C ARG A 129 -16.43 19.16 4.67
N THR A 130 -16.44 17.86 4.44
CA THR A 130 -17.64 17.01 4.39
C THR A 130 -17.56 15.94 5.47
N PRO A 131 -18.61 15.14 5.69
CA PRO A 131 -18.52 14.00 6.59
C PRO A 131 -17.45 12.96 6.19
N LEU A 132 -17.09 12.88 4.90
CA LEU A 132 -16.20 11.85 4.34
C LEU A 132 -14.78 12.36 4.04
N TYR A 133 -14.60 13.66 3.75
CA TYR A 133 -13.29 14.19 3.36
C TYR A 133 -13.12 15.69 3.66
N GLU A 134 -11.87 16.12 3.63
CA GLU A 134 -11.47 17.52 3.50
C GLU A 134 -10.87 17.78 2.13
N LEU A 135 -11.26 18.88 1.49
CA LEU A 135 -10.65 19.34 0.25
C LEU A 135 -9.60 20.39 0.57
N ILE A 136 -8.34 20.11 0.26
CA ILE A 136 -7.22 21.01 0.47
C ILE A 136 -6.90 21.68 -0.86
N GLN A 137 -6.79 23.00 -0.87
CA GLN A 137 -6.19 23.76 -1.97
C GLN A 137 -4.78 24.18 -1.55
N TYR A 138 -3.77 23.88 -2.38
CA TYR A 138 -2.41 24.32 -2.12
C TYR A 138 -2.17 25.75 -2.60
N SER A 139 -1.31 26.47 -1.88
CA SER A 139 -0.97 27.86 -2.18
C SER A 139 -0.06 27.92 -3.40
N PRO A 140 -0.36 28.75 -4.41
CA PRO A 140 0.49 28.85 -5.61
C PRO A 140 1.89 29.39 -5.26
N THR A 141 2.91 28.90 -5.96
CA THR A 141 4.31 29.36 -5.82
C THR A 141 4.83 30.09 -7.07
N THR A 142 3.95 30.32 -8.06
CA THR A 142 4.25 30.99 -9.34
C THR A 142 3.29 32.16 -9.58
N GLU A 143 3.68 33.11 -10.44
CA GLU A 143 2.86 34.29 -10.78
C GLU A 143 1.61 33.93 -11.60
N SER A 144 1.70 32.90 -12.44
CA SER A 144 0.64 32.42 -13.32
C SER A 144 0.52 30.91 -13.25
N VAL A 145 -0.70 30.41 -13.37
CA VAL A 145 -1.01 28.97 -13.33
C VAL A 145 -1.78 28.52 -14.57
N LEU A 146 -1.83 27.21 -14.82
CA LEU A 146 -2.71 26.62 -15.83
C LEU A 146 -4.18 26.95 -15.52
N ALA A 147 -4.96 27.17 -16.58
CA ALA A 147 -6.38 27.48 -16.46
C ALA A 147 -7.19 26.30 -15.89
N THR A 148 -6.88 25.07 -16.31
CA THR A 148 -7.51 23.85 -15.78
C THR A 148 -6.79 23.38 -14.53
N PRO A 149 -7.45 23.34 -13.34
CA PRO A 149 -6.82 22.90 -12.10
C PRO A 149 -6.70 21.36 -12.06
N LEU A 150 -5.90 20.86 -11.14
CA LEU A 150 -5.71 19.44 -10.86
C LEU A 150 -6.37 19.07 -9.52
N VAL A 151 -7.20 18.03 -9.51
CA VAL A 151 -7.67 17.36 -8.29
C VAL A 151 -7.03 15.99 -8.15
N ILE A 152 -6.56 15.66 -6.95
CA ILE A 152 -5.93 14.39 -6.64
C ILE A 152 -6.80 13.64 -5.62
N PHE A 153 -7.16 12.41 -5.99
CA PHE A 153 -7.85 11.43 -5.17
C PHE A 153 -6.84 10.36 -4.73
N PRO A 154 -6.27 10.49 -3.51
CA PRO A 154 -5.34 9.52 -2.96
C PRO A 154 -6.09 8.28 -2.45
N PRO A 155 -5.42 7.14 -2.21
CA PRO A 155 -6.06 6.02 -1.53
C PRO A 155 -6.49 6.41 -0.12
N TRP A 156 -7.56 5.78 0.38
CA TRP A 156 -8.00 5.91 1.79
C TRP A 156 -7.60 4.72 2.67
N ILE A 157 -6.85 3.76 2.13
CA ILE A 157 -6.27 2.63 2.89
C ILE A 157 -5.04 3.07 3.71
N ASN A 158 -4.38 4.14 3.28
CA ASN A 158 -3.38 4.90 4.03
C ASN A 158 -3.68 6.39 3.84
N ARG A 159 -2.89 7.27 4.46
CA ARG A 159 -3.11 8.73 4.35
C ARG A 159 -2.61 9.32 3.04
N PHE A 160 -3.16 10.47 2.66
CA PHE A 160 -2.85 11.14 1.40
C PHE A 160 -1.40 11.59 1.22
N TYR A 161 -0.67 11.80 2.32
CA TYR A 161 0.64 12.46 2.31
C TYR A 161 1.78 11.61 1.72
N ILE A 162 1.51 10.42 1.21
CA ILE A 162 2.46 9.71 0.32
C ILE A 162 2.85 10.54 -0.90
N LEU A 163 1.96 11.40 -1.37
CA LEU A 163 2.23 12.34 -2.47
C LEU A 163 2.85 13.67 -1.99
N ASP A 164 2.98 13.87 -0.68
CA ASP A 164 3.50 15.08 -0.05
C ASP A 164 4.36 14.71 1.17
N LEU A 165 5.42 13.92 0.98
CA LEU A 165 6.30 13.47 2.07
C LEU A 165 7.20 14.64 2.54
N THR A 166 8.51 14.52 2.31
CA THR A 166 9.49 15.59 2.54
C THR A 166 9.51 16.57 1.35
N PRO A 167 10.00 17.82 1.51
CA PRO A 167 10.05 18.79 0.42
C PRO A 167 10.75 18.31 -0.86
N GLU A 168 11.75 17.45 -0.72
CA GLU A 168 12.51 16.85 -1.81
C GLU A 168 11.77 15.70 -2.50
N LYS A 169 10.77 15.12 -1.82
CA LYS A 169 9.97 13.97 -2.28
C LYS A 169 8.47 14.29 -2.36
N SER A 170 8.12 15.57 -2.52
CA SER A 170 6.73 16.00 -2.63
C SER A 170 6.34 16.20 -4.09
N PHE A 171 5.44 15.33 -4.57
CA PHE A 171 4.81 15.48 -5.87
C PHE A 171 3.90 16.72 -5.91
N ILE A 172 3.20 16.99 -4.81
CA ILE A 172 2.34 18.17 -4.69
C ILE A 172 3.14 19.45 -4.85
N ARG A 173 4.24 19.58 -4.08
CA ARG A 173 5.13 20.74 -4.17
C ARG A 173 5.64 20.92 -5.60
N TRP A 174 6.09 19.84 -6.22
CA TRP A 174 6.55 19.86 -7.61
C TRP A 174 5.46 20.39 -8.56
N CYS A 175 4.23 19.88 -8.47
CA CYS A 175 3.11 20.34 -9.32
C CYS A 175 2.82 21.83 -9.14
N VAL A 176 2.79 22.31 -7.90
CA VAL A 176 2.54 23.73 -7.59
C VAL A 176 3.68 24.60 -8.15
N ASP A 177 4.94 24.14 -8.03
CA ASP A 177 6.13 24.81 -8.60
C ASP A 177 6.13 24.80 -10.14
N GLN A 178 5.39 23.90 -10.79
CA GLN A 178 5.15 23.91 -12.24
C GLN A 178 4.02 24.87 -12.68
N GLY A 179 3.41 25.60 -11.76
CA GLY A 179 2.27 26.48 -12.08
C GLY A 179 0.96 25.73 -12.25
N ILE A 180 0.75 24.64 -11.53
CA ILE A 180 -0.53 23.92 -11.51
C ILE A 180 -1.29 24.31 -10.23
N THR A 181 -2.56 24.70 -10.37
CA THR A 181 -3.45 24.82 -9.21
C THR A 181 -3.84 23.42 -8.74
N VAL A 182 -3.38 23.02 -7.56
CA VAL A 182 -3.57 21.65 -7.05
C VAL A 182 -4.57 21.62 -5.89
N PHE A 183 -5.50 20.68 -5.98
CA PHE A 183 -6.38 20.26 -4.91
C PHE A 183 -6.13 18.80 -4.51
N MET A 184 -6.22 18.50 -3.22
CA MET A 184 -6.08 17.16 -2.66
C MET A 184 -7.30 16.80 -1.82
N VAL A 185 -7.84 15.61 -2.04
CA VAL A 185 -8.87 15.05 -1.16
C VAL A 185 -8.21 14.29 -0.01
N SER A 186 -8.35 14.81 1.20
CA SER A 186 -7.92 14.15 2.44
C SER A 186 -9.10 13.37 3.04
N TRP A 187 -9.11 12.06 2.83
CA TRP A 187 -10.18 11.18 3.32
C TRP A 187 -10.17 11.06 4.85
N ARG A 188 -11.37 11.05 5.43
CA ARG A 188 -11.56 10.76 6.85
C ARG A 188 -11.33 9.27 7.12
N SER A 189 -10.51 8.96 8.11
CA SER A 189 -10.39 7.58 8.63
C SER A 189 -11.71 7.15 9.25
N ALA A 190 -12.16 5.93 8.96
CA ALA A 190 -13.44 5.43 9.45
C ALA A 190 -13.52 5.37 10.98
N ASP A 191 -14.74 5.50 11.49
CA ASP A 191 -15.12 5.15 12.85
C ASP A 191 -16.49 4.45 12.82
N ALA A 192 -17.03 4.10 13.99
CA ALA A 192 -18.30 3.38 14.09
C ALA A 192 -19.49 4.11 13.43
N THR A 193 -19.42 5.43 13.24
CA THR A 193 -20.46 6.22 12.57
C THR A 193 -20.46 6.03 11.06
N MET A 194 -19.38 5.48 10.49
CA MET A 194 -19.20 5.28 9.05
C MET A 194 -19.51 3.86 8.59
N LYS A 195 -20.11 3.01 9.45
CA LYS A 195 -20.37 1.59 9.14
C LYS A 195 -21.20 1.35 7.87
N ASP A 196 -22.08 2.29 7.55
CA ASP A 196 -23.03 2.20 6.43
C ASP A 196 -22.46 2.81 5.13
N VAL A 197 -21.26 3.40 5.18
CA VAL A 197 -20.57 3.95 4.01
C VAL A 197 -20.29 2.82 3.02
N ILE A 198 -20.67 3.06 1.77
CA ILE A 198 -20.51 2.16 0.62
C ILE A 198 -19.66 2.82 -0.47
N TRP A 199 -19.45 2.10 -1.57
CA TRP A 199 -18.60 2.57 -2.66
C TRP A 199 -19.18 3.79 -3.37
N ASP A 200 -20.50 3.86 -3.50
CA ASP A 200 -21.24 5.00 -4.04
C ASP A 200 -20.87 6.30 -3.34
N ASP A 201 -20.75 6.29 -2.01
CA ASP A 201 -20.43 7.49 -1.23
C ASP A 201 -19.05 8.06 -1.62
N TYR A 202 -18.07 7.18 -1.85
CA TYR A 202 -16.73 7.60 -2.30
C TYR A 202 -16.74 8.12 -3.73
N ALA A 203 -17.44 7.45 -4.65
CA ALA A 203 -17.56 7.92 -6.04
C ALA A 203 -18.29 9.27 -6.12
N MET A 204 -19.37 9.42 -5.36
CA MET A 204 -20.11 10.67 -5.32
C MET A 204 -19.33 11.79 -4.63
N ALA A 205 -18.48 11.48 -3.65
CA ALA A 205 -17.54 12.44 -3.10
C ALA A 205 -16.50 12.92 -4.13
N GLN A 206 -16.05 12.06 -5.07
CA GLN A 206 -15.19 12.49 -6.16
C GLN A 206 -15.90 13.47 -7.10
N VAL A 207 -17.15 13.18 -7.49
CA VAL A 207 -17.98 14.10 -8.28
C VAL A 207 -18.20 15.42 -7.54
N GLU A 208 -18.53 15.37 -6.26
CA GLU A 208 -18.76 16.56 -5.43
C GLU A 208 -17.49 17.44 -5.35
N ALA A 209 -16.31 16.83 -5.19
CA ALA A 209 -15.04 17.55 -5.18
C ALA A 209 -14.76 18.22 -6.53
N ILE A 210 -15.00 17.53 -7.65
CA ILE A 210 -14.87 18.08 -9.01
C ILE A 210 -15.79 19.28 -9.18
N ASP A 211 -17.07 19.14 -8.84
CA ASP A 211 -18.05 20.22 -8.97
C ASP A 211 -17.75 21.40 -8.04
N THR A 212 -17.23 21.12 -6.83
CA THR A 212 -16.78 22.17 -5.89
C THR A 212 -15.65 23.00 -6.49
N ILE A 213 -14.64 22.35 -7.08
CA ILE A 213 -13.48 23.03 -7.66
C ILE A 213 -13.89 23.87 -8.87
N ARG A 214 -14.71 23.29 -9.77
CA ARG A 214 -15.24 23.96 -10.96
C ARG A 214 -16.01 25.22 -10.58
N ALA A 215 -16.89 25.13 -9.59
CA ALA A 215 -17.67 26.26 -9.10
C ALA A 215 -16.80 27.32 -8.39
N LEU A 216 -15.79 26.90 -7.62
CA LEU A 216 -14.92 27.81 -6.86
C LEU A 216 -14.01 28.64 -7.77
N LEU A 217 -13.53 28.03 -8.87
CA LEU A 217 -12.62 28.68 -9.81
C LEU A 217 -13.28 29.19 -11.10
N ASP A 218 -14.58 28.95 -11.26
CA ASP A 218 -15.34 29.26 -12.48
C ASP A 218 -14.68 28.65 -13.75
N VAL A 219 -14.38 27.35 -13.68
CA VAL A 219 -13.74 26.60 -14.77
C VAL A 219 -14.64 25.46 -15.28
N PRO A 220 -14.63 25.16 -16.58
CA PRO A 220 -15.53 24.16 -17.14
C PRO A 220 -15.15 22.74 -16.76
N ALA A 221 -13.88 22.46 -16.45
CA ALA A 221 -13.36 21.13 -16.21
C ALA A 221 -12.16 21.11 -15.25
N VAL A 222 -11.77 19.93 -14.79
CA VAL A 222 -10.54 19.68 -14.02
C VAL A 222 -9.70 18.57 -14.66
N HIS A 223 -8.40 18.54 -14.38
CA HIS A 223 -7.59 17.33 -14.50
C HIS A 223 -7.77 16.51 -13.21
N ALA A 224 -7.85 15.19 -13.32
CA ALA A 224 -8.03 14.30 -12.18
C ALA A 224 -6.91 13.26 -12.10
N ILE A 225 -6.34 13.07 -10.90
CA ILE A 225 -5.47 11.94 -10.58
C ILE A 225 -6.20 11.02 -9.61
N GLY A 226 -6.23 9.73 -9.90
CA GLY A 226 -6.65 8.70 -8.96
C GLY A 226 -5.51 7.74 -8.65
N TYR A 227 -5.20 7.55 -7.36
CA TYR A 227 -4.13 6.67 -6.91
C TYR A 227 -4.67 5.41 -6.22
N CYS A 228 -4.23 4.24 -6.68
CA CYS A 228 -4.60 2.93 -6.12
C CYS A 228 -6.14 2.77 -6.08
N VAL A 229 -6.72 2.43 -4.93
CA VAL A 229 -8.18 2.22 -4.78
C VAL A 229 -9.02 3.45 -5.19
N ALA A 230 -8.50 4.65 -4.98
CA ALA A 230 -9.19 5.87 -5.42
C ALA A 230 -9.13 6.06 -6.94
N GLY A 231 -8.12 5.49 -7.61
CA GLY A 231 -8.06 5.36 -9.06
C GLY A 231 -9.06 4.34 -9.60
N THR A 232 -9.23 3.20 -8.93
CA THR A 232 -10.31 2.24 -9.26
C THR A 232 -11.68 2.92 -9.20
N THR A 233 -11.93 3.69 -8.14
CA THR A 233 -13.16 4.48 -8.01
C THR A 233 -13.25 5.60 -9.02
N LEU A 234 -12.14 6.26 -9.38
CA LEU A 234 -12.14 7.30 -10.40
C LEU A 234 -12.54 6.73 -11.76
N ALA A 235 -12.07 5.55 -12.14
CA ALA A 235 -12.49 4.90 -13.38
C ALA A 235 -14.02 4.66 -13.42
N ALA A 236 -14.59 4.16 -12.33
CA ALA A 236 -16.03 3.98 -12.21
C ALA A 236 -16.78 5.33 -12.20
N THR A 237 -16.23 6.35 -11.55
CA THR A 237 -16.79 7.70 -11.50
C THR A 237 -16.83 8.34 -12.90
N LEU A 238 -15.76 8.18 -13.70
CA LEU A 238 -15.74 8.65 -15.07
C LEU A 238 -16.79 7.94 -15.94
N ALA A 239 -17.00 6.64 -15.73
CA ALA A 239 -18.05 5.89 -16.43
C ALA A 239 -19.45 6.41 -16.06
N VAL A 240 -19.69 6.71 -14.78
CA VAL A 240 -20.94 7.33 -14.31
C VAL A 240 -21.13 8.71 -14.92
N LEU A 241 -20.09 9.54 -14.96
CA LEU A 241 -20.15 10.86 -15.59
C LEU A 241 -20.46 10.74 -17.09
N ALA A 242 -19.83 9.81 -17.80
CA ALA A 242 -20.10 9.56 -19.21
C ALA A 242 -21.55 9.11 -19.45
N ALA A 243 -22.04 8.14 -18.66
CA ALA A 243 -23.43 7.67 -18.75
C ALA A 243 -24.46 8.76 -18.44
N ARG A 244 -24.08 9.78 -17.66
CA ARG A 244 -24.91 10.94 -17.31
C ARG A 244 -24.73 12.14 -18.24
N GLU A 245 -23.96 11.99 -19.33
CA GLU A 245 -23.62 13.08 -20.26
C GLU A 245 -22.88 14.26 -19.58
N GLN A 246 -22.00 13.95 -18.64
CA GLN A 246 -21.21 14.89 -17.82
C GLN A 246 -19.71 14.59 -17.88
N ALA A 247 -19.23 13.89 -18.91
CA ALA A 247 -17.82 13.54 -19.07
C ALA A 247 -16.92 14.78 -19.26
N ASP A 248 -17.48 15.88 -19.79
CA ASP A 248 -16.80 17.15 -20.02
C ASP A 248 -16.31 17.83 -18.74
N LYS A 249 -16.82 17.42 -17.56
CA LYS A 249 -16.34 17.89 -16.26
C LYS A 249 -14.88 17.52 -15.97
N VAL A 250 -14.34 16.50 -16.64
CA VAL A 250 -12.96 16.03 -16.46
C VAL A 250 -12.22 16.10 -17.79
N ALA A 251 -11.26 17.03 -17.89
CA ALA A 251 -10.50 17.28 -19.12
C ALA A 251 -9.50 16.15 -19.42
N SER A 252 -8.90 15.58 -18.37
CA SER A 252 -8.08 14.37 -18.47
C SER A 252 -8.00 13.64 -17.12
N ALA A 253 -7.72 12.35 -17.18
CA ALA A 253 -7.51 11.51 -16.02
C ALA A 253 -6.08 10.95 -16.02
N THR A 254 -5.54 10.69 -14.84
CA THR A 254 -4.25 10.03 -14.66
C THR A 254 -4.38 9.01 -13.53
N PHE A 255 -3.94 7.79 -13.80
CA PHE A 255 -4.05 6.66 -12.89
C PHE A 255 -2.67 6.26 -12.41
N PHE A 256 -2.45 6.36 -11.10
CA PHE A 256 -1.24 5.84 -10.46
C PHE A 256 -1.59 4.48 -9.87
N THR A 257 -0.93 3.42 -10.35
CA THR A 257 -1.03 2.03 -9.87
C THR A 257 -2.46 1.61 -9.48
N ALA A 258 -3.43 1.93 -10.35
CA ALA A 258 -4.85 1.69 -10.11
C ALA A 258 -5.32 0.50 -10.94
N GLN A 259 -5.94 -0.47 -10.27
CA GLN A 259 -6.49 -1.65 -10.91
C GLN A 259 -7.96 -1.42 -11.25
N VAL A 260 -8.36 -1.76 -12.46
CA VAL A 260 -9.77 -1.74 -12.90
C VAL A 260 -10.24 -3.13 -13.32
N ASP A 261 -9.31 -3.94 -13.85
CA ASP A 261 -9.46 -5.38 -14.03
C ASP A 261 -8.67 -6.09 -12.92
N PHE A 262 -9.36 -6.91 -12.14
CA PHE A 262 -8.80 -7.67 -11.02
C PHE A 262 -8.52 -9.13 -11.37
N ALA A 263 -8.56 -9.52 -12.65
CA ALA A 263 -8.23 -10.88 -13.09
C ALA A 263 -6.82 -11.32 -12.66
N SER A 264 -5.86 -10.38 -12.68
CA SER A 264 -4.46 -10.59 -12.29
C SER A 264 -4.06 -9.72 -11.09
N ALA A 265 -4.88 -9.68 -10.04
CA ALA A 265 -4.70 -8.76 -8.90
C ALA A 265 -3.56 -9.13 -7.91
N GLY A 266 -2.50 -9.78 -8.40
CA GLY A 266 -1.29 -10.12 -7.66
C GLY A 266 -1.51 -11.11 -6.50
N GLU A 267 -0.55 -11.15 -5.58
CA GLU A 267 -0.52 -12.10 -4.46
C GLU A 267 -1.71 -11.90 -3.49
N LEU A 268 -2.38 -10.75 -3.54
CA LEU A 268 -3.59 -10.47 -2.76
C LEU A 268 -4.71 -11.46 -3.07
N GLN A 269 -4.84 -11.96 -4.30
CA GLN A 269 -5.85 -12.95 -4.65
C GLN A 269 -5.74 -14.26 -3.86
N HIS A 270 -4.56 -14.59 -3.33
CA HIS A 270 -4.38 -15.79 -2.49
C HIS A 270 -5.02 -15.65 -1.11
N PHE A 271 -5.29 -14.42 -0.66
CA PHE A 271 -5.92 -14.11 0.61
C PHE A 271 -7.44 -13.90 0.51
N ILE A 272 -8.01 -13.94 -0.70
CA ILE A 272 -9.44 -13.69 -0.91
C ILE A 272 -10.14 -15.00 -1.26
N ASN A 273 -10.72 -15.65 -0.24
CA ASN A 273 -11.65 -16.77 -0.37
C ASN A 273 -12.79 -16.63 0.65
N ASP A 274 -13.82 -17.46 0.53
CA ASP A 274 -15.03 -17.34 1.36
C ASP A 274 -14.73 -17.45 2.86
N ASP A 275 -13.83 -18.36 3.27
CA ASP A 275 -13.42 -18.51 4.67
C ASP A 275 -12.71 -17.25 5.20
N GLN A 276 -11.80 -16.67 4.43
CA GLN A 276 -11.10 -15.44 4.81
C GLN A 276 -12.05 -14.23 4.86
N LEU A 277 -13.02 -14.15 3.93
CA LEU A 277 -14.04 -13.10 3.96
C LEU A 277 -14.89 -13.19 5.24
N GLN A 278 -15.23 -14.40 5.71
CA GLN A 278 -15.94 -14.58 6.99
C GLN A 278 -15.07 -14.15 8.19
N ILE A 279 -13.78 -14.47 8.18
CA ILE A 279 -12.85 -14.00 9.22
C ILE A 279 -12.81 -12.47 9.25
N ILE A 280 -12.62 -11.82 8.10
CA ILE A 280 -12.56 -10.35 7.99
C ILE A 280 -13.86 -9.70 8.47
N ALA A 281 -15.02 -10.29 8.15
CA ALA A 281 -16.31 -9.83 8.66
C ALA A 281 -16.40 -9.94 10.20
N GLY A 282 -15.85 -11.02 10.77
CA GLY A 282 -15.72 -11.19 12.22
C GLY A 282 -14.80 -10.16 12.90
N LEU A 283 -13.81 -9.64 12.18
CA LEU A 283 -12.87 -8.62 12.68
C LEU A 283 -13.40 -7.19 12.57
N SER A 284 -14.54 -6.99 11.90
CA SER A 284 -15.10 -5.66 11.57
C SER A 284 -16.43 -5.37 12.29
N GLN A 285 -16.68 -6.01 13.43
CA GLN A 285 -17.96 -5.93 14.17
C GLN A 285 -18.29 -4.51 14.67
N ASP A 286 -17.28 -3.68 14.90
CA ASP A 286 -17.45 -2.28 15.32
C ASP A 286 -17.84 -1.34 14.17
N GLY A 287 -18.12 -1.89 12.98
CA GLY A 287 -18.53 -1.15 11.79
C GLY A 287 -17.37 -0.66 10.92
N PHE A 288 -16.13 -0.92 11.31
CA PHE A 288 -14.94 -0.63 10.52
C PHE A 288 -13.89 -1.73 10.71
N LEU A 289 -13.02 -1.91 9.72
CA LEU A 289 -11.81 -2.70 9.83
C LEU A 289 -10.68 -1.85 10.42
N ASP A 290 -10.07 -2.34 11.48
CA ASP A 290 -8.90 -1.72 12.10
C ASP A 290 -7.68 -1.80 11.16
N GLY A 291 -6.97 -0.67 11.01
CA GLY A 291 -5.82 -0.56 10.10
C GLY A 291 -4.67 -1.54 10.39
N ARG A 292 -4.58 -2.08 11.61
CA ARG A 292 -3.58 -3.10 11.99
C ARG A 292 -3.70 -4.38 11.16
N TYR A 293 -4.91 -4.80 10.80
CA TYR A 293 -5.12 -5.97 9.96
C TYR A 293 -4.63 -5.74 8.52
N MET A 294 -4.88 -4.54 7.98
CA MET A 294 -4.35 -4.16 6.68
C MET A 294 -2.82 -4.06 6.69
N ALA A 295 -2.23 -3.46 7.74
CA ALA A 295 -0.79 -3.40 7.91
C ALA A 295 -0.16 -4.80 7.94
N LEU A 296 -0.79 -5.75 8.64
CA LEU A 296 -0.33 -7.13 8.67
C LEU A 296 -0.33 -7.74 7.26
N THR A 297 -1.43 -7.62 6.52
CA THR A 297 -1.53 -8.15 5.14
C THR A 297 -0.49 -7.50 4.22
N PHE A 298 -0.34 -6.18 4.23
CA PHE A 298 0.68 -5.50 3.43
C PHE A 298 2.10 -5.87 3.83
N ASN A 299 2.37 -6.11 5.11
CA ASN A 299 3.67 -6.59 5.55
C ASN A 299 3.94 -8.00 5.01
N LEU A 300 2.94 -8.89 5.01
CA LEU A 300 3.08 -10.24 4.44
C LEU A 300 3.33 -10.22 2.92
N LEU A 301 2.78 -9.23 2.21
CA LEU A 301 2.94 -9.03 0.76
C LEU A 301 4.22 -8.31 0.38
N ARG A 302 4.75 -7.46 1.26
CA ARG A 302 6.03 -6.78 1.01
C ARG A 302 7.15 -7.80 0.93
N GLY A 303 8.11 -7.53 0.05
CA GLY A 303 9.32 -8.31 -0.08
C GLY A 303 9.90 -8.60 1.31
N ARG A 304 9.99 -9.88 1.65
CA ARG A 304 10.32 -10.38 3.00
C ARG A 304 11.67 -9.89 3.53
N ASP A 305 12.54 -9.44 2.62
CA ASP A 305 13.74 -8.69 2.95
C ASP A 305 13.44 -7.51 3.89
N LEU A 306 12.32 -6.79 3.74
CA LEU A 306 11.99 -5.69 4.66
C LEU A 306 11.78 -6.21 6.08
N ILE A 307 10.88 -7.18 6.31
CA ILE A 307 10.59 -7.73 7.65
C ILE A 307 11.85 -8.29 8.30
N TRP A 308 12.57 -9.17 7.61
CA TRP A 308 13.73 -9.86 8.19
C TRP A 308 14.92 -8.93 8.39
N ASN A 309 15.05 -7.86 7.60
CA ASN A 309 16.02 -6.82 7.87
C ASN A 309 15.72 -6.09 9.19
N TYR A 310 14.46 -5.84 9.55
CA TYR A 310 14.12 -5.25 10.87
C TYR A 310 14.39 -6.20 12.01
N VAL A 311 13.97 -7.46 11.89
CA VAL A 311 14.25 -8.48 12.92
C VAL A 311 15.76 -8.55 13.18
N THR A 312 16.55 -8.66 12.12
CA THR A 312 18.01 -8.74 12.24
C THR A 312 18.62 -7.46 12.81
N ASN A 313 18.27 -6.29 12.29
CA ASN A 313 18.92 -5.04 12.72
C ASN A 313 18.43 -4.55 14.09
N ASN A 314 17.13 -4.56 14.33
CA ASN A 314 16.53 -3.90 15.49
C ASN A 314 16.33 -4.86 16.66
N TYR A 315 15.99 -6.13 16.41
CA TYR A 315 15.77 -7.12 17.50
C TYR A 315 17.01 -7.95 17.81
N LEU A 316 17.83 -8.29 16.82
CA LEU A 316 19.04 -9.08 17.07
C LEU A 316 20.29 -8.20 17.29
N LEU A 317 20.50 -7.18 16.46
CA LEU A 317 21.67 -6.29 16.56
C LEU A 317 21.44 -5.07 17.48
N GLY A 318 20.21 -4.85 17.97
CA GLY A 318 19.89 -3.74 18.87
C GLY A 318 20.09 -2.34 18.27
N LYS A 319 20.06 -2.22 16.93
CA LYS A 319 20.20 -0.92 16.25
C LYS A 319 18.96 -0.07 16.45
N ASP A 320 19.16 1.25 16.41
CA ASP A 320 18.06 2.22 16.38
C ASP A 320 17.28 2.15 15.06
N TYR A 321 16.03 2.60 15.08
CA TYR A 321 15.22 2.68 13.87
C TYR A 321 15.69 3.85 13.01
N ALA A 322 16.01 3.59 11.73
CA ALA A 322 16.36 4.66 10.81
C ALA A 322 15.12 5.55 10.54
N PRO A 323 15.28 6.88 10.44
CA PRO A 323 14.19 7.77 10.09
C PRO A 323 13.89 7.62 8.59
N PHE A 324 12.84 6.87 8.27
CA PHE A 324 12.43 6.60 6.89
C PHE A 324 10.96 6.98 6.67
N ASP A 325 10.76 8.07 5.95
CA ASP A 325 9.47 8.72 5.69
C ASP A 325 8.41 7.79 5.09
N LEU A 326 8.77 6.97 4.10
CA LEU A 326 7.85 6.02 3.47
C LEU A 326 7.34 4.94 4.45
N LEU A 327 8.17 4.55 5.43
CA LEU A 327 7.77 3.57 6.44
C LEU A 327 6.95 4.22 7.56
N HIS A 328 7.19 5.50 7.84
CA HIS A 328 6.33 6.28 8.72
C HIS A 328 4.92 6.35 8.13
N TRP A 329 4.81 6.75 6.86
CA TRP A 329 3.55 6.77 6.12
C TRP A 329 2.83 5.42 6.13
N ASN A 330 3.58 4.34 5.91
CA ASN A 330 2.98 3.02 5.87
C ASN A 330 2.45 2.56 7.24
N GLY A 331 3.15 2.91 8.33
CA GLY A 331 2.70 2.62 9.69
C GLY A 331 1.52 3.48 10.16
N ASP A 332 1.31 4.66 9.55
CA ASP A 332 0.16 5.53 9.79
C ASP A 332 -1.06 5.06 8.99
N THR A 333 -1.63 3.96 9.46
CA THR A 333 -2.79 3.30 8.86
C THR A 333 -4.09 4.07 9.10
N THR A 334 -5.07 3.83 8.25
CA THR A 334 -6.45 4.32 8.42
C THR A 334 -7.39 3.15 8.68
N LYS A 335 -8.55 3.46 9.24
CA LYS A 335 -9.66 2.51 9.41
C LYS A 335 -10.55 2.55 8.18
N LEU A 336 -11.08 1.40 7.78
CA LEU A 336 -11.90 1.23 6.59
C LEU A 336 -13.36 0.92 6.95
N PRO A 337 -14.38 1.52 6.32
CA PRO A 337 -15.77 1.15 6.57
C PRO A 337 -15.99 -0.33 6.24
N ALA A 338 -16.60 -1.09 7.17
CA ALA A 338 -16.69 -2.54 7.05
C ALA A 338 -17.48 -2.98 5.81
N LYS A 339 -18.62 -2.32 5.56
CA LYS A 339 -19.51 -2.62 4.44
C LYS A 339 -18.84 -2.36 3.10
N TRP A 340 -18.19 -1.20 2.95
CA TRP A 340 -17.39 -0.89 1.76
C TRP A 340 -16.26 -1.92 1.57
N HIS A 341 -15.48 -2.21 2.62
CA HIS A 341 -14.33 -3.09 2.49
C HIS A 341 -14.72 -4.51 2.10
N GLN A 342 -15.81 -5.04 2.68
CA GLN A 342 -16.32 -6.36 2.31
C GLN A 342 -16.79 -6.40 0.86
N ALA A 343 -17.50 -5.37 0.39
CA ALA A 343 -17.91 -5.26 -1.01
C ALA A 343 -16.69 -5.13 -1.93
N TYR A 344 -15.68 -4.33 -1.57
CA TYR A 344 -14.45 -4.17 -2.34
C TYR A 344 -13.71 -5.50 -2.55
N LEU A 345 -13.56 -6.32 -1.51
CA LEU A 345 -12.93 -7.63 -1.64
C LEU A 345 -13.78 -8.63 -2.43
N THR A 346 -15.09 -8.60 -2.22
CA THR A 346 -16.03 -9.56 -2.84
C THR A 346 -16.26 -9.22 -4.30
N ASP A 347 -16.75 -8.01 -4.58
CA ASP A 347 -17.17 -7.61 -5.91
C ASP A 347 -16.00 -7.36 -6.85
N LEU A 348 -14.86 -6.86 -6.35
CA LEU A 348 -13.70 -6.55 -7.19
C LEU A 348 -12.66 -7.67 -7.17
N TYR A 349 -12.03 -7.94 -6.02
CA TYR A 349 -10.94 -8.93 -5.98
C TYR A 349 -11.38 -10.36 -6.27
N ARG A 350 -12.55 -10.79 -5.78
CA ARG A 350 -13.03 -12.16 -5.97
C ARG A 350 -13.81 -12.31 -7.29
N ASP A 351 -14.79 -11.44 -7.50
CA ASP A 351 -15.77 -11.60 -8.58
C ASP A 351 -15.49 -10.72 -9.81
N ASN A 352 -14.51 -9.82 -9.74
CA ASN A 352 -14.06 -8.94 -10.83
C ASN A 352 -15.20 -8.24 -11.59
N ARG A 353 -16.19 -7.74 -10.86
CA ARG A 353 -17.45 -7.24 -11.42
C ARG A 353 -17.31 -5.89 -12.12
N LEU A 354 -16.25 -5.12 -11.85
CA LEU A 354 -16.05 -3.80 -12.43
C LEU A 354 -15.86 -3.83 -13.96
N VAL A 355 -15.24 -4.89 -14.49
CA VAL A 355 -15.10 -5.07 -15.94
C VAL A 355 -16.33 -5.69 -16.60
N ASP A 356 -17.27 -6.24 -15.82
CA ASP A 356 -18.51 -6.81 -16.33
C ASP A 356 -19.63 -5.75 -16.39
N HIS A 357 -19.95 -5.35 -17.61
CA HIS A 357 -20.80 -4.19 -17.91
C HIS A 357 -22.17 -4.25 -17.25
N GLY A 358 -22.52 -3.22 -16.49
CA GLY A 358 -23.84 -3.08 -15.87
C GLY A 358 -24.10 -4.02 -14.69
N THR A 359 -23.11 -4.81 -14.25
CA THR A 359 -23.25 -5.63 -13.03
C THR A 359 -23.10 -4.82 -11.75
N MET A 360 -22.49 -3.64 -11.83
CA MET A 360 -22.36 -2.68 -10.74
C MET A 360 -23.06 -1.38 -11.11
N SER A 361 -23.52 -0.65 -10.09
CA SER A 361 -24.11 0.68 -10.25
C SER A 361 -23.62 1.59 -9.14
N ILE A 362 -23.50 2.88 -9.45
CA ILE A 362 -23.21 3.94 -8.49
C ILE A 362 -24.33 4.98 -8.58
N ASP A 363 -24.98 5.28 -7.46
CA ASP A 363 -26.08 6.25 -7.37
C ASP A 363 -27.15 5.97 -8.44
N GLY A 364 -27.54 4.69 -8.53
CA GLY A 364 -28.52 4.17 -9.49
C GLY A 364 -28.07 4.16 -10.97
N THR A 365 -26.86 4.60 -11.28
CA THR A 365 -26.31 4.62 -12.65
C THR A 365 -25.44 3.38 -12.89
N PRO A 366 -25.76 2.53 -13.88
CA PRO A 366 -24.93 1.39 -14.23
C PRO A 366 -23.50 1.82 -14.61
N VAL A 367 -22.51 1.08 -14.13
CA VAL A 367 -21.10 1.32 -14.47
C VAL A 367 -20.76 0.55 -15.76
N ASP A 368 -20.27 1.27 -16.77
CA ASP A 368 -19.68 0.71 -17.98
C ASP A 368 -18.41 1.48 -18.36
N LEU A 369 -17.25 0.88 -18.10
CA LEU A 369 -15.95 1.50 -18.37
C LEU A 369 -15.71 1.81 -19.85
N ARG A 370 -16.44 1.17 -20.78
CA ARG A 370 -16.30 1.45 -22.23
C ARG A 370 -16.84 2.81 -22.63
N LEU A 371 -17.67 3.44 -21.78
CA LEU A 371 -18.20 4.77 -22.01
C LEU A 371 -17.18 5.88 -21.69
N VAL A 372 -16.05 5.53 -21.06
CA VAL A 372 -15.03 6.51 -20.67
C VAL A 372 -14.23 6.97 -21.88
N GLU A 373 -14.56 8.16 -22.40
CA GLU A 373 -13.82 8.81 -23.48
C GLU A 373 -12.78 9.84 -22.96
N THR A 374 -12.76 10.11 -21.65
CA THR A 374 -11.81 11.03 -21.03
C THR A 374 -10.36 10.61 -21.33
N PRO A 375 -9.51 11.50 -21.90
CA PRO A 375 -8.10 11.18 -22.14
C PRO A 375 -7.39 10.74 -20.87
N ALA A 376 -6.74 9.57 -20.91
CA ALA A 376 -6.15 8.95 -19.73
C ALA A 376 -4.65 8.71 -19.89
N TYR A 377 -3.89 8.98 -18.82
CA TYR A 377 -2.51 8.51 -18.64
C TYR A 377 -2.48 7.41 -17.57
N ILE A 378 -1.87 6.26 -17.88
CA ILE A 378 -1.84 5.11 -16.96
C ILE A 378 -0.38 4.85 -16.57
N GLN A 379 -0.09 4.90 -15.27
CA GLN A 379 1.21 4.61 -14.71
C GLN A 379 1.12 3.35 -13.84
N ALA A 380 1.92 2.34 -14.19
CA ALA A 380 2.10 1.14 -13.39
C ALA A 380 3.57 0.98 -12.97
N GLY A 381 3.81 0.27 -11.87
CA GLY A 381 5.16 -0.10 -11.46
C GLY A 381 5.56 -1.43 -12.07
N ARG A 382 6.71 -1.48 -12.77
CA ARG A 382 7.20 -2.73 -13.41
C ARG A 382 7.41 -3.88 -12.41
N GLU A 383 7.77 -3.54 -11.17
CA GLU A 383 8.05 -4.51 -10.10
C GLU A 383 7.00 -4.40 -8.98
N ASP A 384 5.81 -3.89 -9.29
CA ASP A 384 4.72 -3.75 -8.33
C ASP A 384 4.01 -5.10 -8.12
N HIS A 385 4.16 -5.66 -6.92
CA HIS A 385 3.51 -6.91 -6.54
C HIS A 385 2.10 -6.72 -5.95
N ILE A 386 1.70 -5.47 -5.67
CA ILE A 386 0.41 -5.11 -5.07
C ILE A 386 -0.61 -4.82 -6.18
N ALA A 387 -0.19 -4.05 -7.18
CA ALA A 387 -0.93 -3.75 -8.39
C ALA A 387 -0.05 -4.02 -9.61
N PRO A 388 0.00 -5.29 -10.07
CA PRO A 388 0.80 -5.69 -11.23
C PRO A 388 0.53 -4.84 -12.47
N ALA A 389 1.51 -4.76 -13.35
CA ALA A 389 1.45 -3.90 -14.54
C ALA A 389 0.66 -4.54 -15.70
N GLU A 390 0.58 -5.87 -15.70
CA GLU A 390 -0.19 -6.71 -16.62
C GLU A 390 -1.69 -6.69 -16.29
#